data_AF-A0A2A8SGX0-F1
#
_entry.id   AF-A0A2A8SGX0-F1
#
_cell.length_a   1.000
_cell.length_b   1.000
_cell.length_c   1.000
_cell.angle_alpha   90.00
_cell.angle_beta   90.00
_cell.angle_gamma   90.00
#
_symmetry.space_group_name_H-M   'P 1'
#
loop_
_entity.id
_entity.type
_entity.pdbx_description
1 polymer ?
#
loop_
_entity_poly.entity_id
_entity_poly.type
_entity_poly.pdbx_seq_one_letter_code
_entity_poly.pdbx_strand_id
1 'polypeptide(L)'
;MLEGWFSWFIVIWTVILLGLMSIGGYFMFRKFLKRLPKEDGMSILDWEQHYIDETRHLWKAEQKTLLEELVSPVPELFRDVARSKIAGKIGALALEEQASQITEDLIIKGYILATPKRDHKFLIKKLKEKQIDYSRYQSLLAN
;
A
#
# COMPACT_ATOMS: atom_id res chain seq x y z
N MET A 1 -31.76 -41.21 -16.80
CA MET A 1 -31.52 -39.80 -17.17
C MET A 1 -31.58 -39.00 -15.89
N LEU A 2 -30.67 -38.04 -15.68
CA LEU A 2 -30.66 -37.17 -14.50
C LEU A 2 -31.86 -36.22 -14.55
N GLU A 3 -33.06 -36.75 -14.31
CA GLU A 3 -34.30 -35.97 -14.32
C GLU A 3 -34.75 -35.67 -12.89
N GLY A 4 -34.94 -34.38 -12.60
CA GLY A 4 -35.39 -33.89 -11.31
C GLY A 4 -34.70 -32.58 -10.91
N TRP A 5 -35.31 -31.89 -9.96
CA TRP A 5 -34.83 -30.62 -9.42
C TRP A 5 -33.39 -30.70 -8.85
N PHE A 6 -32.98 -31.88 -8.36
CA PHE A 6 -31.63 -32.11 -7.82
C PHE A 6 -30.53 -32.11 -8.90
N SER A 7 -30.84 -32.58 -10.11
CA SER A 7 -29.90 -32.52 -11.25
C SER A 7 -29.62 -31.06 -11.64
N TRP A 8 -30.67 -30.25 -11.77
CA TRP A 8 -30.54 -28.82 -12.02
C TRP A 8 -29.81 -28.08 -10.89
N PHE A 9 -30.04 -28.47 -9.64
CA PHE A 9 -29.29 -27.95 -8.50
C PHE A 9 -27.78 -28.21 -8.63
N ILE A 10 -27.36 -29.43 -9.02
CA ILE A 10 -25.94 -29.76 -9.23
C ILE A 10 -25.34 -28.91 -10.36
N VAL A 11 -26.04 -28.79 -11.49
CA VAL A 11 -25.57 -27.98 -12.64
C VAL A 11 -25.40 -26.52 -12.24
N ILE A 12 -26.39 -25.93 -11.56
CA ILE A 12 -26.33 -24.55 -11.07
C ILE A 12 -25.16 -24.38 -10.09
N TRP A 13 -25.00 -25.31 -9.14
CA TRP A 13 -23.90 -25.26 -8.19
C TRP A 13 -22.52 -25.39 -8.83
N THR A 14 -22.39 -26.22 -9.88
CA THR A 14 -21.15 -26.35 -10.64
C THR A 14 -20.77 -25.02 -11.29
N VAL A 15 -21.73 -24.35 -11.91
CA VAL A 15 -21.52 -23.02 -12.52
C VAL A 15 -21.17 -21.98 -11.46
N ILE A 16 -21.84 -21.98 -10.31
CA ILE A 16 -21.54 -21.07 -9.19
C ILE A 16 -20.12 -21.31 -8.68
N LEU A 17 -19.73 -22.56 -8.41
CA LEU A 17 -18.40 -22.90 -7.92
C LEU A 17 -17.31 -22.51 -8.91
N LEU A 18 -17.52 -22.79 -10.20
CA LEU A 18 -16.59 -22.41 -11.25
C LEU A 18 -16.47 -20.89 -11.38
N GLY A 19 -17.59 -20.17 -11.24
CA GLY A 19 -17.62 -18.70 -11.18
C GLY A 19 -16.84 -18.14 -9.99
N LEU A 20 -17.10 -18.64 -8.78
CA LEU A 20 -16.39 -18.23 -7.56
C LEU A 20 -14.89 -18.53 -7.65
N MET A 21 -14.51 -19.70 -8.15
CA MET A 21 -13.11 -20.09 -8.35
C MET A 21 -12.42 -19.18 -9.37
N SER A 22 -13.10 -18.85 -10.48
CA SER A 22 -12.57 -17.95 -11.51
C SER A 22 -12.38 -16.53 -10.98
N ILE A 23 -13.34 -16.00 -10.22
CA ILE A 23 -13.24 -14.68 -9.58
C ILE A 23 -12.10 -14.67 -8.56
N GLY A 24 -12.03 -15.67 -7.66
CA GLY A 24 -10.95 -15.81 -6.69
C GLY A 24 -9.57 -15.93 -7.35
N GLY A 25 -9.48 -16.74 -8.40
CA GLY A 25 -8.29 -16.89 -9.23
C GLY A 25 -7.85 -15.58 -9.87
N TYR A 26 -8.78 -14.80 -10.42
CA TYR A 26 -8.48 -13.48 -11.00
C TYR A 26 -7.89 -12.49 -9.99
N PHE A 27 -8.45 -12.42 -8.77
CA PHE A 27 -7.90 -11.57 -7.71
C PHE A 27 -6.50 -12.01 -7.28
N MET A 28 -6.29 -13.32 -7.08
CA MET A 28 -4.99 -13.87 -6.72
C MET A 28 -3.96 -13.66 -7.83
N PHE A 29 -4.35 -13.83 -9.09
CA PHE A 29 -3.49 -13.60 -10.25
C PHE A 29 -3.03 -12.14 -10.35
N ARG A 30 -3.94 -11.16 -10.16
CA ARG A 30 -3.53 -9.75 -10.10
C ARG A 30 -2.56 -9.44 -8.96
N LYS A 31 -2.73 -10.08 -7.79
CA LYS A 31 -1.79 -9.93 -6.67
C LYS A 31 -0.46 -10.59 -6.98
N PHE A 32 -0.46 -11.73 -7.66
CA PHE A 32 0.72 -12.45 -8.11
C PHE A 32 1.56 -11.63 -9.10
N LEU A 33 0.94 -10.96 -10.06
CA LEU A 33 1.65 -10.09 -11.02
C LEU A 33 2.51 -9.00 -10.35
N LYS A 34 2.14 -8.53 -9.14
CA LYS A 34 2.93 -7.53 -8.40
C LYS A 34 4.23 -8.11 -7.80
N ARG A 35 4.29 -9.43 -7.64
CA ARG A 35 5.45 -10.15 -7.10
C ARG A 35 6.37 -10.68 -8.19
N LEU A 36 5.94 -10.62 -9.46
CA LEU A 36 6.82 -11.00 -10.55
C LEU A 36 7.97 -9.99 -10.65
N PRO A 37 9.20 -10.47 -10.88
CA PRO A 37 10.33 -9.60 -11.16
C PRO A 37 10.05 -8.79 -12.44
N LYS A 38 10.48 -7.53 -12.44
CA LYS A 38 10.46 -6.68 -13.63
C LYS A 38 11.70 -6.95 -14.49
N GLU A 39 11.93 -6.12 -15.49
CA GLU A 39 13.07 -6.21 -16.41
C GLU A 39 14.43 -6.20 -15.69
N ASP A 40 14.49 -5.59 -14.51
CA ASP A 40 15.66 -5.51 -13.63
C ASP A 40 15.84 -6.74 -12.72
N GLY A 41 14.96 -7.73 -12.80
CA GLY A 41 14.98 -8.92 -11.94
C GLY A 41 14.38 -8.71 -10.54
N MET A 42 13.93 -7.51 -10.20
CA MET A 42 13.39 -7.17 -8.88
C MET A 42 11.88 -6.93 -8.95
N SER A 43 11.13 -7.42 -7.97
CA SER A 43 9.71 -7.10 -7.87
C SER A 43 9.51 -5.72 -7.23
N ILE A 44 8.27 -5.23 -7.26
CA ILE A 44 7.91 -3.96 -6.60
C ILE A 44 8.18 -4.05 -5.09
N LEU A 45 7.91 -5.20 -4.48
CA LEU A 45 8.12 -5.42 -3.06
C LEU A 45 9.60 -5.47 -2.70
N ASP A 46 10.44 -6.03 -3.59
CA ASP A 46 11.88 -6.09 -3.36
C ASP A 46 12.49 -4.69 -3.41
N TRP A 47 12.02 -3.83 -4.31
CA TRP A 47 12.40 -2.41 -4.32
C TRP A 47 11.93 -1.66 -3.07
N GLU A 48 10.69 -1.88 -2.63
CA GLU A 48 10.20 -1.29 -1.37
C GLU A 48 11.11 -1.68 -0.20
N GLN A 49 11.48 -2.95 -0.10
CA GLN A 49 12.36 -3.45 0.96
C GLN A 49 13.78 -2.87 0.83
N HIS A 50 14.34 -2.84 -0.38
CA HIS A 50 15.65 -2.27 -0.65
C HIS A 50 15.75 -0.81 -0.17
N TYR A 51 14.77 0.03 -0.48
CA TYR A 51 14.77 1.42 -0.03
C TYR A 51 14.64 1.56 1.49
N ILE A 52 13.89 0.69 2.15
CA ILE A 52 13.80 0.67 3.62
C ILE A 52 15.17 0.34 4.21
N ASP A 53 15.83 -0.69 3.69
CA ASP A 53 17.11 -1.17 4.23
C ASP A 53 18.22 -0.13 4.03
N GLU A 54 18.33 0.42 2.82
CA GLU A 54 19.30 1.48 2.49
C GLU A 54 19.08 2.73 3.36
N THR A 55 17.84 3.13 3.61
CA THR A 55 17.57 4.36 4.38
C THR A 55 17.41 4.15 5.87
N ARG A 56 17.47 2.91 6.37
CA ARG A 56 17.21 2.56 7.78
C ARG A 56 18.02 3.39 8.78
N HIS A 57 19.26 3.72 8.42
CA HIS A 57 20.19 4.50 9.22
C HIS A 57 19.84 6.01 9.28
N LEU A 58 19.06 6.51 8.34
CA LEU A 58 18.62 7.92 8.26
C LEU A 58 17.44 8.22 9.20
N TRP A 59 16.78 7.20 9.75
CA TRP A 59 15.61 7.34 10.60
C TRP A 59 15.98 7.52 12.08
N LYS A 60 15.59 8.63 12.70
CA LYS A 60 15.64 8.78 14.17
C LYS A 60 14.32 8.31 14.80
N ALA A 61 14.33 8.24 16.13
CA ALA A 61 13.19 7.74 16.91
C ALA A 61 11.91 8.56 16.67
N GLU A 62 12.03 9.89 16.61
CA GLU A 62 10.90 10.81 16.40
C GLU A 62 10.19 10.55 15.07
N GLN A 63 10.95 10.36 13.98
CA GLN A 63 10.40 10.07 12.66
C GLN A 63 9.69 8.72 12.59
N LYS A 64 10.25 7.70 13.28
CA LYS A 64 9.61 6.39 13.39
C LYS A 64 8.29 6.49 14.15
N THR A 65 8.27 7.25 15.24
CA THR A 65 7.03 7.52 15.99
C THR A 65 6.01 8.23 15.12
N LEU A 66 6.40 9.28 14.39
CA LEU A 66 5.50 9.98 13.48
C LEU A 66 4.91 9.05 12.42
N LEU A 67 5.73 8.16 11.83
CA LEU A 67 5.23 7.16 10.89
C LEU A 67 4.18 6.25 11.53
N GLU A 68 4.41 5.71 12.73
CA GLU A 68 3.43 4.88 13.42
C GLU A 68 2.11 5.63 13.68
N GLU A 69 2.20 6.91 14.04
CA GLU A 69 1.02 7.75 14.26
C GLU A 69 0.24 7.98 12.97
N LEU A 70 0.91 8.22 11.85
CA LEU A 70 0.27 8.42 10.55
C LEU A 70 -0.41 7.13 10.05
N VAL A 71 0.14 5.96 10.39
CA VAL A 71 -0.42 4.65 10.00
C VAL A 71 -1.44 4.11 11.03
N SER A 72 -1.57 4.74 12.19
CA SER A 72 -2.54 4.37 13.23
C SER A 72 -4.01 4.22 12.79
N PRO A 73 -4.57 5.00 11.83
CA PRO A 73 -5.95 4.82 11.38
C PRO A 73 -6.15 3.56 10.51
N VAL A 74 -5.07 2.91 10.06
CA VAL A 74 -5.14 1.67 9.30
C VAL A 74 -5.50 0.51 10.24
N PRO A 75 -6.46 -0.36 9.87
CA PRO A 75 -6.78 -1.55 10.66
C PRO A 75 -5.54 -2.42 10.88
N GLU A 76 -5.45 -3.04 12.05
CA GLU A 76 -4.26 -3.77 12.48
C GLU A 76 -3.78 -4.82 11.46
N LEU A 77 -4.72 -5.58 10.87
CA LEU A 77 -4.44 -6.59 9.84
C LEU A 77 -3.72 -6.05 8.58
N PHE A 78 -3.77 -4.74 8.34
CA PHE A 78 -3.17 -4.09 7.16
C PHE A 78 -2.08 -3.08 7.54
N ARG A 79 -1.86 -2.85 8.84
CA ARG A 79 -0.99 -1.78 9.32
C ARG A 79 0.45 -1.97 8.89
N ASP A 80 0.98 -3.19 9.00
CA ASP A 80 2.36 -3.50 8.62
C ASP A 80 2.59 -3.30 7.12
N VAL A 81 1.62 -3.69 6.29
CA VAL A 81 1.69 -3.51 4.83
C VAL A 81 1.67 -2.02 4.47
N ALA A 82 0.80 -1.24 5.12
CA ALA A 82 0.74 0.20 4.91
C ALA A 82 2.04 0.88 5.35
N ARG A 83 2.56 0.52 6.54
CA ARG A 83 3.82 1.03 7.08
C ARG A 83 4.98 0.74 6.13
N SER A 84 5.14 -0.51 5.69
CA SER A 84 6.20 -0.91 4.76
C SER A 84 6.12 -0.12 3.46
N LYS A 85 4.93 0.01 2.88
CA LYS A 85 4.73 0.75 1.63
C LYS A 85 5.07 2.24 1.77
N ILE A 86 4.66 2.87 2.87
CA ILE A 86 4.95 4.28 3.14
C ILE A 86 6.45 4.46 3.42
N ALA A 87 7.05 3.61 4.27
CA ALA A 87 8.47 3.64 4.58
C ALA A 87 9.35 3.44 3.33
N GLY A 88 9.01 2.49 2.46
CA GLY A 88 9.70 2.27 1.19
C GLY A 88 9.60 3.48 0.27
N LYS A 89 8.45 4.16 0.22
CA LYS A 89 8.31 5.39 -0.59
C LYS A 89 9.10 6.56 -0.01
N ILE A 90 9.12 6.72 1.31
CA ILE A 90 9.94 7.72 2.00
C ILE A 90 11.43 7.44 1.75
N GLY A 91 11.85 6.19 1.85
CA GLY A 91 13.22 5.78 1.55
C GLY A 91 13.63 6.10 0.12
N ALA A 92 12.76 5.78 -0.85
CA ALA A 92 13.00 6.11 -2.25
C ALA A 92 13.19 7.64 -2.46
N LEU A 93 12.33 8.46 -1.85
CA LEU A 93 12.45 9.92 -1.91
C LEU A 93 13.73 10.43 -1.24
N ALA A 94 14.11 9.85 -0.10
CA ALA A 94 15.31 10.24 0.62
C ALA A 94 16.58 9.94 -0.19
N LEU A 95 16.64 8.81 -0.91
CA LEU A 95 17.75 8.51 -1.81
C LEU A 95 17.75 9.42 -3.04
N GLU A 96 16.59 9.67 -3.63
CA GLU A 96 16.42 10.58 -4.77
C GLU A 96 16.89 12.01 -4.46
N GLU A 97 16.57 12.50 -3.25
CA GLU A 97 16.93 13.84 -2.77
C GLU A 97 18.30 13.87 -2.07
N GLN A 98 19.03 12.74 -2.02
CA GLN A 98 20.32 12.60 -1.31
C GLN A 98 20.27 13.12 0.14
N ALA A 99 19.16 12.85 0.82
CA ALA A 99 18.90 13.35 2.15
C ALA A 99 19.85 12.70 3.18
N SER A 100 20.49 13.52 4.01
CA SER A 100 21.36 13.04 5.09
C SER A 100 20.59 12.48 6.30
N GLN A 101 19.27 12.69 6.34
CA GLN A 101 18.39 12.25 7.42
C GLN A 101 16.92 12.36 6.96
N ILE A 102 16.06 11.48 7.48
CA ILE A 102 14.62 11.56 7.20
C ILE A 102 14.05 12.77 7.93
N THR A 103 13.48 13.70 7.17
CA THR A 103 12.80 14.88 7.70
C THR A 103 11.29 14.64 7.76
N GLU A 104 10.58 15.46 8.53
CA GLU A 104 9.12 15.46 8.55
C GLU A 104 8.54 15.73 7.16
N ASP A 105 9.21 16.59 6.38
CA ASP A 105 8.85 16.93 5.00
C ASP A 105 8.84 15.68 4.10
N LEU A 106 9.90 14.88 4.14
CA LEU A 106 9.99 13.61 3.42
C LEU A 106 8.91 12.61 3.86
N ILE A 107 8.60 12.56 5.16
CA ILE A 107 7.55 11.70 5.70
C ILE A 107 6.18 12.10 5.14
N ILE A 108 5.83 13.38 5.18
CA ILE A 108 4.54 13.88 4.70
C ILE A 108 4.42 13.63 3.19
N LYS A 109 5.46 13.98 2.42
CA LYS A 109 5.50 13.75 0.97
C LYS A 109 5.37 12.27 0.63
N GLY A 110 6.13 11.41 1.31
CA GLY A 110 6.07 9.96 1.12
C GLY A 110 4.72 9.37 1.52
N TYR A 111 4.12 9.85 2.61
CA TYR A 111 2.80 9.44 3.07
C TYR A 111 1.70 9.77 2.05
N ILE A 112 1.72 10.99 1.48
CA ILE A 112 0.78 11.40 0.43
C ILE A 112 0.95 10.55 -0.83
N LEU A 113 2.19 10.36 -1.29
CA LEU A 113 2.49 9.63 -2.53
C LEU A 113 2.24 8.12 -2.41
N ALA A 114 2.45 7.53 -1.24
CA ALA A 114 2.20 6.10 -1.01
C ALA A 114 0.71 5.77 -0.84
N THR A 115 -0.08 6.75 -0.42
CA THR A 115 -1.53 6.58 -0.16
C THR A 115 -2.32 6.63 -1.46
N PRO A 116 -3.18 5.63 -1.75
CA PRO A 116 -4.06 5.67 -2.91
C PRO A 116 -5.01 6.88 -2.86
N LYS A 117 -5.29 7.49 -4.02
CA LYS A 117 -6.16 8.67 -4.14
C LYS A 117 -7.53 8.51 -3.47
N ARG A 118 -8.12 7.32 -3.58
CA ARG A 118 -9.42 6.98 -2.95
C ARG A 118 -9.40 7.16 -1.43
N ASP A 119 -8.23 7.02 -0.80
CA ASP A 119 -8.03 7.03 0.65
C ASP A 119 -7.51 8.39 1.16
N HIS A 120 -7.29 9.38 0.27
CA HIS A 120 -6.78 10.70 0.63
C HIS A 120 -7.67 11.44 1.65
N LYS A 121 -8.97 11.15 1.68
CA LYS A 121 -9.88 11.69 2.71
C LYS A 121 -9.43 11.32 4.13
N PHE A 122 -8.99 10.08 4.35
CA PHE A 122 -8.50 9.61 5.65
C PHE A 122 -7.13 10.18 5.98
N LEU A 123 -6.26 10.26 4.97
CA LEU A 123 -4.95 10.90 5.08
C LEU A 123 -5.07 12.36 5.53
N ILE A 124 -5.90 13.15 4.85
CA ILE A 124 -6.07 14.59 5.14
C ILE A 124 -6.66 14.76 6.53
N LYS A 125 -7.64 13.93 6.91
CA LYS A 125 -8.20 13.94 8.26
C LYS A 125 -7.10 13.73 9.31
N LYS A 126 -6.21 12.75 9.11
CA LYS A 126 -5.12 12.46 10.04
C LYS A 126 -4.09 13.58 10.13
N LEU A 127 -3.72 14.19 8.99
CA LEU A 127 -2.81 15.33 8.97
C LEU A 127 -3.40 16.54 9.73
N LYS A 128 -4.69 16.82 9.56
CA LYS A 128 -5.39 17.88 10.30
C LYS A 128 -5.46 17.62 11.79
N GLU A 129 -5.74 16.37 12.20
CA GLU A 129 -5.75 15.98 13.62
C GLU A 129 -4.38 16.22 14.28
N LYS A 130 -3.30 16.03 13.52
CA LYS A 130 -1.92 16.27 13.98
C LYS A 130 -1.45 17.71 13.79
N GLN A 131 -2.31 18.60 13.30
CA GLN A 131 -1.99 20.01 13.02
C GLN A 131 -0.80 20.19 12.06
N ILE A 132 -0.59 19.22 11.17
CA ILE A 132 0.49 19.26 10.17
C ILE A 132 0.01 20.10 8.99
N ASP A 133 0.75 21.16 8.65
CA ASP A 133 0.48 21.96 7.46
C ASP A 133 0.93 21.22 6.20
N TYR A 134 -0.05 20.85 5.38
CA TYR A 134 0.16 20.18 4.10
C TYR A 134 -0.09 21.09 2.89
N SER A 135 -0.19 22.41 3.10
CA SER A 135 -0.51 23.39 2.04
C SER A 135 0.45 23.32 0.86
N ARG A 136 1.74 23.06 1.13
CA ARG A 136 2.79 22.87 0.10
C ARG A 136 2.58 21.65 -0.79
N TYR A 137 1.74 20.70 -0.37
CA TYR A 137 1.50 19.43 -1.03
C TYR A 137 0.12 19.33 -1.69
N GLN A 138 -0.65 20.41 -1.75
CA GLN A 138 -1.97 20.41 -2.37
C GLN A 138 -1.93 19.94 -3.83
N SER A 139 -0.86 20.23 -4.57
CA SER A 139 -0.66 19.76 -5.94
C SER A 139 -0.57 18.22 -6.04
N LEU A 140 -0.06 17.55 -5.01
CA LEU A 140 0.02 16.08 -4.94
C LEU A 140 -1.32 15.44 -4.55
N LEU A 141 -2.24 16.22 -3.95
CA LEU A 141 -3.58 15.78 -3.56
C LEU A 141 -4.63 16.05 -4.65
N ALA A 142 -4.37 17.01 -5.55
CA ALA A 142 -5.33 17.46 -6.57
C ALA A 142 -5.33 16.63 -7.86
N ASN A 143 -4.32 15.77 -8.08
CA ASN A 143 -4.20 14.93 -9.28
C ASN A 143 -4.64 13.50 -9.05
#